data_AF-A0A1V6KIH1-F1
#
_entry.id   AF-A0A1V6KIH1-F1
#
_cell.length_a   1.000
_cell.length_b   1.000
_cell.length_c   1.000
_cell.angle_alpha   90.00
_cell.angle_beta   90.00
_cell.angle_gamma   90.00
#
_symmetry.space_group_name_H-M   'P 1'
#
loop_
_entity.id
_entity.type
_entity.pdbx_description
1 polymer ?
#
loop_
_entity_poly.entity_id
_entity_poly.type
_entity_poly.pdbx_seq_one_letter_code
_entity_poly.pdbx_strand_id
1 'polypeptide(L)'
;MKLKMILVAVAVVIFALGLFRLLASMTPRVWPITPGTLKVTKVAIAGQNFVMIDGEAMNQLGQIQSLEVVLDADSNKLVVSRYLVRWNPFTKITVNNQWPIFYPLEFVKPGKYSVVYQTKEGEATAGSFDVP
;
A
#
# COMPACT_ATOMS: atom_id res chain seq x y z
N MET A 1 45.91 25.12 1.63
CA MET A 1 45.57 23.67 1.69
C MET A 1 44.40 23.37 2.62
N LYS A 2 44.39 23.88 3.87
CA LYS A 2 43.31 23.63 4.85
C LYS A 2 41.91 24.09 4.40
N LEU A 3 41.77 25.29 3.83
CA LEU A 3 40.47 25.80 3.36
C LEU A 3 39.85 24.94 2.24
N LYS A 4 40.66 24.49 1.27
CA LYS A 4 40.20 23.60 0.20
C LYS A 4 39.72 22.25 0.75
N MET A 5 40.42 21.68 1.74
CA MET A 5 39.99 20.44 2.40
C MET A 5 38.67 20.62 3.17
N ILE A 6 38.48 21.76 3.85
CA ILE A 6 37.23 22.05 4.56
C ILE A 6 36.06 22.16 3.56
N LEU A 7 36.25 22.88 2.44
CA LEU A 7 35.21 23.02 1.41
C LEU A 7 34.83 21.67 0.78
N VAL A 8 35.82 20.82 0.50
CA VAL A 8 35.57 19.47 -0.02
C VAL A 8 34.81 18.62 1.00
N ALA A 9 35.20 18.65 2.29
CA ALA A 9 34.51 17.92 3.33
C ALA A 9 33.04 18.37 3.48
N VAL A 10 32.80 19.68 3.47
CA VAL A 10 31.44 20.24 3.51
C VAL A 10 30.63 19.80 2.29
N ALA A 11 31.19 19.87 1.08
CA ALA A 11 30.52 19.43 -0.13
C ALA A 11 30.14 17.94 -0.09
N VAL A 12 31.03 17.08 0.41
CA VAL A 12 30.76 15.64 0.58
C VAL A 12 29.63 15.40 1.58
N VAL A 13 29.63 16.11 2.71
CA VAL A 13 28.56 15.99 3.72
C VAL A 13 27.21 16.43 3.16
N ILE A 14 27.16 17.56 2.46
CA ILE A 14 25.93 18.05 1.82
C ILE A 14 25.43 17.04 0.78
N PHE A 15 26.32 16.50 -0.05
CA PHE A 15 25.98 15.48 -1.04
C PHE A 15 25.43 14.22 -0.38
N ALA A 16 26.08 13.71 0.67
CA ALA A 16 25.64 12.53 1.41
C ALA A 16 24.25 12.74 2.04
N LEU A 17 24.00 13.91 2.66
CA LEU A 17 22.69 14.25 3.22
C LEU A 17 21.62 14.37 2.13
N GLY A 18 21.95 14.99 0.99
CA GLY A 18 21.07 15.10 -0.17
C GLY A 18 20.68 13.72 -0.71
N LEU A 19 21.65 12.84 -0.91
CA LEU A 19 21.42 11.47 -1.37
C LEU A 19 20.59 10.67 -0.37
N PHE A 20 20.88 10.77 0.94
CA PHE A 20 20.09 10.11 1.97
C PHE A 20 18.62 10.57 1.95
N ARG A 21 18.37 11.88 1.85
CA ARG A 21 17.01 12.44 1.76
C ARG A 21 16.30 11.97 0.51
N LEU A 22 17.01 11.88 -0.61
CA LEU A 22 16.49 11.38 -1.87
C LEU A 22 16.06 9.92 -1.73
N LEU A 23 16.94 9.06 -1.23
CA LEU A 23 16.64 7.63 -1.01
C LEU A 23 15.47 7.46 -0.02
N ALA A 24 15.45 8.22 1.07
CA ALA A 24 14.37 8.17 2.06
C ALA A 24 13.00 8.65 1.51
N SER A 25 12.99 9.40 0.40
CA SER A 25 11.77 9.80 -0.31
C SER A 25 11.27 8.73 -1.29
N MET A 26 12.15 7.83 -1.73
CA MET A 26 11.81 6.70 -2.61
C MET A 26 11.22 5.51 -1.86
N THR A 27 11.56 5.33 -0.59
CA THR A 27 11.07 4.19 0.20
C THR A 27 9.55 4.28 0.39
N PRO A 28 8.77 3.23 0.01
CA PRO A 28 7.35 3.17 0.32
C PRO A 28 7.12 3.25 1.82
N ARG A 29 6.18 4.09 2.24
CA ARG A 29 5.79 4.21 3.65
C ARG A 29 4.34 3.77 3.79
N VAL A 30 4.06 2.97 4.80
CA VAL A 30 2.67 2.66 5.17
C VAL A 30 1.93 3.96 5.38
N TRP A 31 0.77 4.08 4.73
CA TRP A 31 -0.13 5.20 4.88
C TRP A 31 -1.47 4.69 5.40
N PRO A 32 -1.68 4.75 6.73
CA PRO A 32 -2.82 4.12 7.40
C PRO A 32 -4.16 4.50 6.78
N ILE A 33 -5.06 3.53 6.67
CA ILE A 33 -6.42 3.75 6.19
C ILE A 33 -7.30 4.23 7.35
N THR A 34 -8.16 5.20 7.08
CA THR A 34 -9.09 5.72 8.08
C THR A 34 -10.04 4.60 8.55
N PRO A 35 -10.20 4.38 9.86
CA PRO A 35 -11.11 3.35 10.35
C PRO A 35 -12.54 3.52 9.83
N GLY A 36 -13.15 2.42 9.39
CA GLY A 36 -14.53 2.36 8.92
C GLY A 36 -14.76 2.86 7.49
N THR A 37 -13.71 3.23 6.74
CA THR A 37 -13.88 3.70 5.36
C THR A 37 -13.86 2.59 4.31
N LEU A 38 -13.33 1.41 4.65
CA LEU A 38 -13.35 0.27 3.74
C LEU A 38 -14.71 -0.44 3.80
N LYS A 39 -15.25 -0.74 2.63
CA LYS A 39 -16.46 -1.55 2.46
C LYS A 39 -16.11 -2.83 1.71
N VAL A 40 -16.60 -3.95 2.23
CA VAL A 40 -16.31 -5.27 1.69
C VAL A 40 -17.60 -5.92 1.24
N THR A 41 -17.67 -6.31 -0.03
CA THR A 41 -18.85 -6.98 -0.60
C THR A 41 -18.40 -8.15 -1.47
N LYS A 42 -19.03 -9.31 -1.31
CA LYS A 42 -18.85 -10.43 -2.24
C LYS A 42 -19.69 -10.17 -3.49
N VAL A 43 -19.07 -10.26 -4.66
CA VAL A 43 -19.73 -10.00 -5.95
C VAL A 43 -19.40 -11.10 -6.95
N ALA A 44 -20.27 -11.29 -7.95
CA ALA A 44 -20.01 -12.19 -9.06
C ALA A 44 -19.96 -11.38 -10.36
N ILE A 45 -18.86 -11.50 -11.11
CA ILE A 45 -18.66 -10.80 -12.38
C ILE A 45 -18.39 -11.87 -13.43
N ALA A 46 -19.22 -11.93 -14.47
CA ALA A 46 -19.13 -12.94 -15.53
C ALA A 46 -19.06 -14.40 -15.00
N GLY A 47 -19.76 -14.69 -13.89
CA GLY A 47 -19.77 -16.01 -13.26
C GLY A 47 -18.61 -16.32 -12.32
N GLN A 48 -17.58 -15.46 -12.24
CA GLN A 48 -16.47 -15.60 -11.30
C GLN A 48 -16.76 -14.80 -10.01
N ASN A 49 -16.47 -15.41 -8.87
CA ASN A 49 -16.67 -14.78 -7.56
C ASN A 49 -15.46 -13.93 -7.17
N PHE A 50 -15.72 -12.72 -6.70
CA PHE A 50 -14.74 -11.78 -6.22
C PHE A 50 -15.13 -11.25 -4.84
N VAL A 51 -14.14 -10.79 -4.09
CA VAL A 51 -14.35 -9.82 -3.01
C VAL A 51 -14.06 -8.44 -3.58
N MET A 52 -15.09 -7.61 -3.63
CA MET A 52 -14.96 -6.19 -3.93
C MET A 52 -14.63 -5.44 -2.63
N ILE A 53 -13.48 -4.78 -2.63
CA ILE A 53 -13.03 -3.92 -1.54
C ILE A 53 -13.08 -2.50 -2.06
N ASP A 54 -14.00 -1.70 -1.54
CA ASP A 54 -14.13 -0.29 -1.86
C ASP A 54 -13.59 0.55 -0.70
N GLY A 55 -13.05 1.73 -1.01
CA GLY A 55 -12.33 2.54 -0.02
C GLY A 55 -12.58 4.03 -0.15
N GLU A 56 -11.89 4.81 0.69
CA GLU A 56 -12.00 6.27 0.69
C GLU A 56 -11.35 6.91 -0.54
N ALA A 57 -11.80 8.11 -0.88
CA ALA A 57 -11.18 8.91 -1.93
C ALA A 57 -9.69 9.14 -1.65
N MET A 58 -8.87 8.85 -2.66
CA MET A 58 -7.41 8.96 -2.60
C MET A 58 -6.97 10.27 -3.27
N ASN A 59 -6.15 11.06 -2.58
CA ASN A 59 -5.84 12.44 -2.96
C ASN A 59 -5.05 12.50 -4.29
N GLN A 60 -5.53 13.29 -5.26
CA GLN A 60 -4.96 13.51 -6.60
C GLN A 60 -3.68 14.35 -6.62
N LEU A 61 -3.23 14.91 -5.49
CA LEU A 61 -2.06 15.80 -5.42
C LEU A 61 -0.72 15.05 -5.55
N GLY A 62 -0.42 14.57 -6.76
CA GLY A 62 0.92 14.22 -7.24
C GLY A 62 1.68 13.13 -6.47
N GLN A 63 1.01 12.38 -5.59
CA GLN A 63 1.60 11.33 -4.78
C GLN A 63 1.28 9.97 -5.40
N ILE A 64 2.30 9.18 -5.70
CA ILE A 64 2.11 7.79 -6.09
C ILE A 64 1.64 7.06 -4.84
N GLN A 65 0.40 6.60 -4.85
CA GLN A 65 -0.19 5.83 -3.77
C GLN A 65 -0.41 4.41 -4.28
N SER A 66 -0.02 3.41 -3.50
CA SER A 66 -0.22 2.01 -3.85
C SER A 66 -1.22 1.39 -2.92
N LEU A 67 -2.15 0.65 -3.48
CA LEU A 67 -2.99 -0.30 -2.78
C LEU A 67 -2.46 -1.70 -3.07
N GLU A 68 -2.40 -2.52 -2.04
CA GLU A 68 -1.98 -3.90 -2.11
C GLU A 68 -2.98 -4.75 -1.33
N VAL A 69 -3.35 -5.90 -1.89
CA VAL A 69 -4.24 -6.85 -1.24
C VAL A 69 -3.56 -8.22 -1.27
N VAL A 70 -3.24 -8.75 -0.10
CA VAL A 70 -2.53 -10.02 0.06
C VAL A 70 -3.37 -10.98 0.90
N LEU A 71 -3.47 -12.23 0.44
CA LEU A 71 -4.07 -13.29 1.24
C LEU A 71 -3.03 -13.88 2.19
N ASP A 72 -3.29 -13.75 3.47
CA ASP A 72 -2.65 -14.54 4.53
C ASP A 72 -3.53 -15.77 4.78
N ALA A 73 -3.16 -16.88 4.15
CA ALA A 73 -3.90 -18.13 4.20
C ALA A 73 -3.78 -18.86 5.56
N ASP A 74 -2.74 -18.58 6.35
CA ASP A 74 -2.56 -19.20 7.66
C ASP A 74 -3.50 -18.57 8.69
N SER A 75 -3.76 -17.27 8.54
CA SER A 75 -4.66 -16.50 9.42
C SER A 75 -6.09 -16.38 8.91
N ASN A 76 -6.40 -16.88 7.70
CA ASN A 76 -7.64 -16.60 6.98
C ASN A 76 -7.96 -15.09 6.87
N LYS A 77 -6.93 -14.30 6.52
CA LYS A 77 -7.03 -12.84 6.40
C LYS A 77 -6.72 -12.38 4.99
N LEU A 78 -7.52 -11.45 4.47
CA LEU A 78 -7.18 -10.67 3.29
C LEU A 78 -6.71 -9.29 3.76
N VAL A 79 -5.41 -9.07 3.70
CA VAL A 79 -4.75 -7.87 4.23
C VAL A 79 -4.72 -6.80 3.15
N VAL A 80 -5.34 -5.65 3.44
CA VAL A 80 -5.36 -4.47 2.59
C VAL A 80 -4.34 -3.46 3.13
N SER A 81 -3.31 -3.21 2.34
CA SER A 81 -2.24 -2.27 2.66
C SER A 81 -2.30 -1.08 1.72
N ARG A 82 -2.02 0.11 2.28
CA ARG A 82 -1.87 1.34 1.51
C ARG A 82 -0.49 1.94 1.77
N TYR A 83 0.19 2.31 0.70
CA TYR A 83 1.52 2.89 0.77
C TYR A 83 1.57 4.24 0.06
N LEU A 84 2.34 5.15 0.64
CA LEU A 84 2.74 6.40 0.02
C LEU A 84 4.16 6.27 -0.54
N VAL A 85 4.30 6.56 -1.83
CA VAL A 85 5.58 6.68 -2.52
C VAL A 85 5.70 8.12 -3.03
N ARG A 86 6.61 8.89 -2.44
CA ARG A 86 6.71 10.33 -2.72
C ARG A 86 7.44 10.63 -4.03
N TRP A 87 8.36 9.76 -4.43
CA TRP A 87 9.09 9.88 -5.68
C TRP A 87 9.60 8.50 -6.10
N ASN A 88 9.34 8.08 -7.34
CA ASN A 88 9.93 6.86 -7.89
C ASN A 88 10.20 7.02 -9.39
N PRO A 89 11.43 7.40 -9.78
CA PRO A 89 11.79 7.60 -11.18
C PRO A 89 12.08 6.29 -11.92
N PHE A 90 12.12 5.15 -11.23
CA PHE A 90 12.58 3.86 -11.78
C PHE A 90 11.47 2.85 -12.01
N THR A 91 10.23 3.18 -11.65
CA THR A 91 9.12 2.23 -11.75
C THR A 91 8.33 2.43 -13.04
N LYS A 92 8.36 1.42 -13.91
CA LYS A 92 7.33 1.17 -14.93
C LYS A 92 6.15 0.35 -14.36
N ILE A 93 6.15 0.09 -13.05
CA ILE A 93 5.14 -0.74 -12.39
C ILE A 93 3.85 0.08 -12.33
N THR A 94 2.81 -0.46 -12.95
CA THR A 94 1.44 0.02 -12.77
C THR A 94 1.07 -0.16 -11.31
N VAL A 95 1.10 0.93 -10.56
CA VAL A 95 0.73 0.94 -9.15
C VAL A 95 -0.79 0.98 -9.10
N ASN A 96 -1.44 -0.06 -8.58
CA ASN A 96 -2.89 0.01 -8.40
C ASN A 96 -3.18 1.07 -7.34
N ASN A 97 -3.83 2.15 -7.75
CA ASN A 97 -4.19 3.28 -6.90
C ASN A 97 -5.70 3.56 -6.93
N GLN A 98 -6.48 2.61 -7.46
CA GLN A 98 -7.91 2.79 -7.70
C GLN A 98 -8.74 1.84 -6.85
N TRP A 99 -9.83 2.40 -6.34
CA TRP A 99 -10.96 1.66 -5.81
C TRP A 99 -12.03 1.52 -6.90
N PRO A 100 -12.88 0.48 -6.83
CA PRO A 100 -12.77 -0.67 -5.94
C PRO A 100 -11.72 -1.68 -6.44
N ILE A 101 -11.16 -2.47 -5.51
CA ILE A 101 -10.30 -3.60 -5.83
C ILE A 101 -11.14 -4.87 -5.87
N PHE A 102 -11.00 -5.65 -6.95
CA PHE A 102 -11.63 -6.96 -7.08
C PHE A 102 -10.60 -8.06 -6.85
N TYR A 103 -10.69 -8.74 -5.72
CA TYR A 103 -9.82 -9.88 -5.41
C TYR A 103 -10.51 -11.20 -5.83
N PRO A 104 -9.93 -11.97 -6.76
CA PRO A 104 -10.55 -13.20 -7.25
C PRO A 104 -10.52 -14.30 -6.17
N LEU A 105 -11.63 -15.03 -6.03
CA LEU A 105 -11.76 -16.11 -5.04
C LEU A 105 -11.46 -17.51 -5.59
N GLU A 106 -11.12 -17.64 -6.88
CA GLU A 106 -10.96 -18.92 -7.57
C GLU A 106 -9.92 -19.85 -6.95
N PHE A 107 -8.85 -19.29 -6.38
CA PHE A 107 -7.74 -20.05 -5.79
C PHE A 107 -7.74 -20.02 -4.26
N VAL A 108 -8.78 -19.44 -3.65
CA VAL A 108 -8.89 -19.35 -2.20
C VAL A 108 -9.56 -20.62 -1.68
N LYS A 109 -8.99 -21.21 -0.62
CA LYS A 109 -9.58 -22.42 -0.02
C LYS A 109 -10.95 -22.10 0.60
N PRO A 110 -11.92 -23.03 0.58
CA PRO A 110 -13.19 -22.85 1.26
C PRO A 110 -13.01 -22.51 2.75
N GLY A 111 -13.82 -21.59 3.26
CA GLY A 111 -13.72 -21.13 4.64
C GLY A 111 -14.19 -19.70 4.85
N LYS A 112 -14.15 -19.26 6.12
CA LYS A 112 -14.51 -17.90 6.52
C LYS A 112 -13.25 -17.05 6.64
N TYR A 113 -13.24 -15.92 5.93
CA TYR A 113 -12.12 -15.00 5.89
C TYR A 113 -12.53 -13.62 6.41
N SER A 114 -11.56 -12.90 6.95
CA SER A 114 -11.71 -11.49 7.33
C SER A 114 -10.88 -10.61 6.41
N VAL A 115 -11.42 -9.45 6.04
CA VAL A 115 -10.64 -8.41 5.36
C VAL A 115 -10.15 -7.46 6.42
N VAL A 116 -8.84 -7.26 6.48
CA VAL A 116 -8.19 -6.44 7.51
C VAL A 116 -7.30 -5.38 6.88
N TYR A 117 -7.00 -4.32 7.61
CA TYR A 117 -6.16 -3.23 7.14
C TYR A 117 -5.40 -2.56 8.27
N GLN A 118 -4.27 -1.93 7.94
CA GLN A 118 -3.47 -1.19 8.90
C GLN A 118 -4.03 0.21 9.17
N THR A 119 -4.19 0.51 10.45
CA THR A 119 -4.54 1.82 11.01
C THR A 119 -3.34 2.37 11.80
N LYS A 120 -3.47 3.58 12.35
CA LYS A 120 -2.44 4.13 13.25
C LYS A 120 -2.33 3.38 14.58
N GLU A 121 -3.37 2.65 14.97
CA GLU A 121 -3.50 1.99 16.27
C GLU A 121 -3.24 0.48 16.19
N GLY A 122 -3.01 -0.05 14.98
CA GLY A 122 -2.84 -1.48 14.72
C GLY A 122 -3.69 -1.95 13.56
N GLU A 123 -4.13 -3.20 13.60
CA GLU A 123 -4.98 -3.80 12.58
C GLU A 123 -6.47 -3.59 12.89
N ALA A 124 -7.26 -3.26 11.86
CA ALA A 124 -8.71 -3.19 11.95
C ALA A 124 -9.37 -4.09 10.91
N THR A 125 -10.57 -4.59 11.21
CA THR A 125 -11.36 -5.43 10.30
C THR A 125 -12.35 -4.58 9.50
N ALA A 126 -12.32 -4.71 8.17
CA ALA A 126 -13.24 -4.04 7.26
C ALA A 126 -14.53 -4.85 7.01
N GLY A 127 -14.45 -6.17 7.14
CA GLY A 127 -15.58 -7.08 6.95
C GLY A 127 -15.13 -8.54 6.91
N SER A 128 -16.09 -9.43 6.64
CA SER A 128 -15.82 -10.85 6.47
C SER A 128 -16.56 -11.40 5.26
N PHE A 129 -16.05 -12.48 4.68
CA PHE A 129 -16.69 -13.18 3.58
C PHE A 129 -16.46 -14.69 3.71
N ASP A 130 -17.39 -15.45 3.16
CA ASP A 130 -17.28 -16.90 3.08
C ASP A 130 -16.90 -17.32 1.66
N VAL A 131 -15.92 -18.21 1.55
CA VAL A 131 -15.55 -18.91 0.33
C VAL A 131 -16.24 -20.27 0.36
N PRO A 132 -17.10 -20.56 -0.64
CA PRO A 132 -17.91 -21.79 -0.67
C PRO A 132 -17.05 -23.04 -0.92
#